data_AF-A0A6J4VP05-F1
#
_entry.id   AF-A0A6J4VP05-F1
#
_cell.length_a   1.000
_cell.length_b   1.000
_cell.length_c   1.000
_cell.angle_alpha   90.00
_cell.angle_beta   90.00
_cell.angle_gamma   90.00
#
_symmetry.space_group_name_H-M   'P 1'
#
loop_
_entity.id
_entity.type
_entity.pdbx_description
1 polymer ?
#
loop_
_entity_poly.entity_id
_entity_poly.type
_entity_poly.pdbx_seq_one_letter_code
_entity_poly.pdbx_strand_id
1 'polypeptide(L)'
;MSWPLVTLGKLCDIQIGRTPSRNNPKYWGEGHPWLSIADMNQGRNLSFTKEQITDQAIKECGCKLIPAGTLLLSFKLSITSFAI
;
A
#
# COMPACT_ATOMS: atom_id res chain seq x y z
N MET A 1 16.81 -24.54 21.31
CA MET A 1 16.72 -23.10 21.00
C MET A 1 15.25 -22.74 20.87
N SER A 2 14.79 -21.67 21.52
CA SER A 2 13.42 -21.16 21.36
C SER A 2 13.44 -19.91 20.48
N TRP A 3 12.40 -19.73 19.66
CA TRP A 3 12.21 -18.49 18.93
C TRP A 3 11.90 -17.34 19.90
N PRO A 4 12.55 -16.18 19.76
CA PRO A 4 12.27 -15.05 20.65
C PRO A 4 10.91 -14.44 20.34
N LEU A 5 10.15 -14.10 21.38
CA LEU A 5 8.92 -13.33 21.24
C LEU A 5 9.27 -11.84 21.13
N VAL A 6 9.02 -11.24 19.98
CA VAL A 6 9.31 -9.83 19.70
C VAL A 6 8.11 -9.14 19.07
N THR A 7 7.94 -7.85 19.38
CA THR A 7 6.88 -7.01 18.79
C THR A 7 7.26 -6.60 17.37
N LEU A 8 6.31 -6.63 16.44
CA LEU A 8 6.56 -6.34 15.02
C LEU A 8 7.21 -4.95 14.79
N GLY A 9 6.81 -3.92 15.54
CA GLY A 9 7.40 -2.59 15.46
C GLY A 9 8.87 -2.48 15.91
N LYS A 10 9.46 -3.54 16.47
CA LYS A 10 10.92 -3.64 16.70
C LYS A 10 11.67 -4.20 15.49
N LEU A 11 10.97 -4.83 14.56
CA LEU A 11 11.55 -5.52 13.41
C LEU A 11 11.34 -4.78 12.09
N CYS A 12 10.26 -4.01 11.95
CA CYS A 12 9.96 -3.27 10.73
C CYS A 12 9.33 -1.90 11.00
N ASP A 13 9.44 -1.02 10.01
CA ASP A 13 8.68 0.22 9.96
C ASP A 13 7.28 -0.07 9.41
N ILE A 14 6.25 0.26 10.21
CA ILE A 14 4.86 0.02 9.86
C ILE A 14 4.27 1.34 9.35
N GLN A 15 3.98 1.38 8.06
CA GLN A 15 3.39 2.54 7.42
C GLN A 15 1.94 2.27 7.00
N ILE A 16 1.09 3.28 7.14
CA ILE A 16 -0.32 3.21 6.73
C ILE A 16 -0.49 4.04 5.46
N GLY A 17 -1.10 3.43 4.44
CA GLY A 17 -1.46 4.10 3.19
C GLY A 17 -2.61 5.11 3.37
N ARG A 18 -2.89 5.85 2.31
CA ARG A 18 -3.98 6.86 2.28
C ARG A 18 -4.76 6.77 0.99
N THR A 19 -6.04 7.10 1.07
CA THR A 19 -6.95 7.21 -0.08
C THR A 19 -7.18 8.69 -0.38
N PRO A 20 -6.69 9.21 -1.52
CA PRO A 20 -7.04 10.56 -1.96
C PRO A 20 -8.55 10.72 -2.13
N SER A 21 -9.06 11.94 -2.00
CA SER A 21 -10.49 12.20 -2.20
C SER A 21 -10.92 11.79 -3.61
N ARG A 22 -11.96 10.96 -3.71
CA ARG A 22 -12.56 10.55 -4.99
C ARG A 22 -13.30 11.69 -5.69
N ASN A 23 -13.71 12.71 -4.94
CA ASN A 23 -14.39 13.89 -5.46
C ASN A 23 -13.44 14.90 -6.11
N ASN A 24 -12.11 14.72 -5.95
CA ASN A 24 -11.13 15.57 -6.61
C ASN A 24 -10.44 14.79 -7.74
N PRO A 25 -10.89 14.95 -9.01
CA PRO A 25 -10.33 14.21 -10.13
C PRO A 25 -8.86 14.55 -10.39
N LYS A 26 -8.34 15.69 -9.91
CA LYS A 26 -6.91 16.06 -10.07
C LYS A 26 -5.96 15.09 -9.36
N TYR A 27 -6.47 14.32 -8.39
CA TYR A 27 -5.67 13.33 -7.67
C TYR A 27 -5.52 12.00 -8.41
N TRP A 28 -6.36 11.74 -9.41
CA TRP A 28 -6.46 10.45 -10.08
C TRP A 28 -6.10 10.63 -11.56
N GLY A 29 -5.20 9.77 -12.06
CA GLY A 29 -4.68 9.90 -13.42
C GLY A 29 -3.29 9.30 -13.53
N GLU A 30 -2.70 9.39 -14.72
CA GLU A 30 -1.36 8.85 -14.97
C GLU A 30 -0.30 9.50 -14.06
N GLY A 31 0.56 8.66 -13.50
CA GLY A 31 1.56 9.05 -12.52
C GLY A 31 2.07 7.82 -11.78
N HIS A 32 1.64 7.67 -10.53
CA HIS A 32 2.14 6.62 -9.64
C HIS A 32 1.08 5.55 -9.37
N PRO A 33 1.43 4.25 -9.41
CA PRO A 33 0.53 3.17 -9.03
C PRO A 33 -0.08 3.38 -7.65
N TRP A 34 -1.41 3.35 -7.56
CA TRP A 34 -2.13 3.39 -6.30
C TRP A 34 -2.78 2.04 -6.02
N LEU A 35 -2.29 1.38 -4.97
CA LEU A 35 -2.71 0.04 -4.62
C LEU A 35 -3.97 0.03 -3.76
N SER A 36 -4.97 -0.72 -4.21
CA SER A 36 -6.15 -1.08 -3.44
C SER A 36 -6.14 -2.56 -3.04
N ILE A 37 -6.99 -2.94 -2.09
CA ILE A 37 -7.17 -4.35 -1.72
C ILE A 37 -7.62 -5.19 -2.92
N ALA A 38 -8.37 -4.61 -3.86
CA ALA A 38 -8.83 -5.31 -5.05
C ALA A 38 -7.67 -5.69 -5.99
N ASP A 39 -6.51 -5.03 -5.90
CA ASP A 39 -5.32 -5.35 -6.68
C ASP A 39 -4.48 -6.48 -6.05
N MET A 40 -4.74 -6.85 -4.78
CA MET A 40 -3.92 -7.84 -4.06
C MET A 40 -4.22 -9.31 -4.44
N ASN A 41 -5.07 -9.55 -5.44
CA ASN A 41 -5.42 -10.88 -5.94
C ASN A 41 -4.43 -11.41 -7.00
N GLN A 42 -3.25 -10.79 -7.14
CA GLN A 42 -2.20 -11.15 -8.10
C GLN A 42 -1.26 -12.27 -7.61
N GLY A 43 -1.52 -12.84 -6.43
CA GLY A 43 -0.65 -13.83 -5.80
C GLY A 43 0.40 -13.16 -4.90
N ARG A 44 1.60 -13.75 -4.83
CA ARG A 44 2.65 -13.27 -3.91
C ARG A 44 3.28 -11.96 -4.35
N ASN A 45 3.40 -11.72 -5.65
CA ASN A 45 4.09 -10.56 -6.19
C ASN A 45 3.08 -9.62 -6.84
N LEU A 46 3.18 -8.32 -6.55
CA LEU A 46 2.36 -7.32 -7.21
C LEU A 46 3.07 -6.76 -8.45
N SER A 47 2.41 -6.81 -9.62
CA SER A 47 2.99 -6.30 -10.87
C SER A 47 2.24 -5.12 -11.45
N PHE A 48 0.95 -4.95 -11.14
CA PHE A 48 0.15 -3.84 -11.64
C PHE A 48 -0.84 -3.33 -10.60
N THR A 49 -1.34 -2.11 -10.79
CA THR A 49 -2.52 -1.59 -10.08
C THR A 49 -3.52 -1.10 -11.10
N LYS A 50 -4.82 -1.20 -10.79
CA LYS A 50 -5.87 -0.68 -11.66
C LYS A 50 -5.83 0.83 -11.80
N GLU A 51 -5.45 1.52 -10.73
CA GLU A 51 -5.52 2.97 -10.64
C GLU A 51 -4.14 3.58 -10.36
N GLN A 52 -4.01 4.85 -10.74
CA GLN A 52 -2.84 5.67 -10.50
C GLN A 52 -3.24 7.01 -9.89
N ILE A 53 -2.31 7.61 -9.16
CA ILE A 53 -2.46 8.92 -8.54
C ILE A 53 -1.38 9.87 -9.05
N THR A 54 -1.72 11.16 -9.08
CA THR A 54 -0.82 12.22 -9.55
C THR A 54 0.18 12.65 -8.46
N ASP A 55 1.24 13.36 -8.84
CA ASP A 55 2.17 13.98 -7.89
C ASP A 55 1.46 14.94 -6.92
N GLN A 56 0.39 15.60 -7.39
CA GLN A 56 -0.42 16.47 -6.57
C GLN A 56 -1.09 15.69 -5.43
N ALA A 57 -1.60 14.49 -5.70
CA ALA A 57 -2.18 13.63 -4.67
C ALA A 57 -1.14 13.24 -3.61
N ILE A 58 0.08 12.88 -4.03
CA ILE A 58 1.18 12.54 -3.13
C ILE A 58 1.46 13.70 -2.16
N LYS A 59 1.63 14.91 -2.71
CA LYS A 59 1.96 16.11 -1.94
C LYS A 59 0.84 16.54 -1.00
N GLU A 60 -0.41 16.57 -1.47
CA GLU A 60 -1.55 17.13 -0.73
C GLU A 60 -2.22 16.12 0.21
N CYS A 61 -2.25 14.83 -0.15
CA CYS A 61 -2.85 13.79 0.68
C CYS A 61 -1.83 13.13 1.63
N GLY A 62 -0.53 13.33 1.40
CA GLY A 62 0.55 12.68 2.15
C GLY A 62 0.64 11.18 1.85
N CYS A 63 0.32 10.77 0.62
CA CYS A 63 0.58 9.41 0.16
C CYS A 63 2.09 9.22 0.07
N LYS A 64 2.60 8.13 0.65
CA LYS A 64 4.04 7.83 0.62
C LYS A 64 4.34 6.90 -0.54
N LEU A 65 5.45 7.18 -1.24
CA LEU A 65 6.02 6.25 -2.20
C LEU A 65 6.70 5.11 -1.44
N ILE A 66 6.33 3.88 -1.79
CA ILE A 66 6.82 2.67 -1.13
C ILE A 66 7.83 1.98 -2.07
N PRO A 67 9.04 1.64 -1.61
CA PRO A 67 10.03 0.98 -2.45
C PRO A 67 9.59 -0.47 -2.77
N ALA A 68 9.99 -0.95 -3.94
CA ALA A 68 9.75 -2.33 -4.36
C ALA A 68 10.37 -3.34 -3.37
N GLY A 69 9.69 -4.48 -3.15
CA GLY A 69 10.09 -5.50 -2.17
C GLY A 69 9.62 -5.21 -0.74
N THR A 70 8.80 -4.18 -0.55
CA THR A 70 8.14 -3.92 0.75
C THR A 70 6.92 -4.84 0.91
N LEU A 71 6.81 -5.50 2.06
CA LEU A 71 5.65 -6.32 2.38
C LEU A 71 4.38 -5.47 2.54
N LEU A 72 3.33 -5.81 1.80
CA LEU A 72 2.01 -5.20 1.89
C LEU A 72 1.05 -6.14 2.63
N LEU A 73 0.37 -5.58 3.63
CA LEU A 73 -0.60 -6.30 4.45
C LEU A 73 -1.95 -5.58 4.41
N SER A 74 -3.01 -6.29 3.98
CA SER A 74 -4.36 -5.79 4.17
C SER A 74 -4.79 -5.99 5.63
N PHE A 75 -5.24 -4.90 6.26
CA PHE A 75 -5.76 -4.92 7.64
C PHE A 75 -7.24 -4.53 7.72
N LYS A 76 -7.90 -4.26 6.59
CA LYS A 76 -9.31 -3.87 6.53
C LYS A 76 -10.13 -4.95 5.83
N LEU A 77 -11.29 -5.30 6.40
CA LEU A 77 -12.32 -6.24 5.89
C LEU A 77 -11.90 -7.71 5.66
N SER A 78 -10.62 -8.01 5.39
CA SER A 78 -10.11 -9.38 5.22
C SER A 78 -8.73 -9.53 5.87
N ILE A 79 -8.69 -10.08 7.08
CA ILE A 79 -7.45 -10.54 7.73
C ILE A 79 -7.02 -11.81 7.00
N THR A 80 -6.33 -11.71 5.85
CA THR A 80 -5.58 -12.84 5.22
C THR A 80 -4.83 -12.53 3.92
N SER A 81 -4.98 -11.36 3.29
CA SER A 81 -4.29 -11.06 2.01
C SER A 81 -2.92 -10.40 2.23
N PHE A 82 -1.83 -11.05 1.81
CA PHE A 82 -0.45 -10.54 1.81
C PHE A 82 0.15 -10.58 0.39
N ALA A 83 0.91 -9.54 0.02
CA ALA A 83 1.62 -9.42 -1.26
C ALA A 83 2.98 -8.70 -1.05
N ILE A 84 3.95 -8.92 -1.93
CA ILE A 84 5.34 -8.39 -1.90
C ILE A 84 5.65 -7.69 -3.22
#